data_AF-A0A820KR75-F1
#
_entry.id   AF-A0A820KR75-F1
#
_cell.length_a   1.000
_cell.length_b   1.000
_cell.length_c   1.000
_cell.angle_alpha   90.00
_cell.angle_beta   90.00
_cell.angle_gamma   90.00
#
_symmetry.space_group_name_H-M   'P 1'
#
loop_
_entity.id
_entity.type
_entity.pdbx_description
1 polymer ?
#
loop_
_entity_poly.entity_id
_entity_poly.type
_entity_poly.pdbx_seq_one_letter_code
_entity_poly.pdbx_strand_id
1 'polypeptide(L)' 'MFNIWLLWLFIGQTSGIAYILPKFCANATWNPAAITFANNITIGTKAHGLFIDTNNTVYLADTANDRV' A
#
# COMPACT_ATOMS: atom_id res chain seq x y z
N MET A 1 -16.85 45.34 2.98
CA MET A 1 -16.19 44.96 1.72
C MET A 1 -15.46 43.64 1.96
N PHE A 2 -15.70 42.62 1.14
CA PHE A 2 -15.08 41.30 1.30
C PHE A 2 -13.70 41.29 0.62
N ASN A 3 -12.68 40.78 1.30
CA ASN A 3 -11.30 40.81 0.83
C ASN A 3 -11.04 39.60 -0.09
N ILE A 4 -10.97 39.83 -1.41
CA ILE A 4 -10.84 38.77 -2.42
C ILE A 4 -9.58 37.91 -2.23
N TRP A 5 -8.56 38.45 -1.57
CA TRP A 5 -7.33 37.72 -1.24
C TRP A 5 -7.53 36.54 -0.30
N LEU A 6 -8.54 36.59 0.59
CA LEU A 6 -8.87 35.43 1.44
C LEU A 6 -9.37 34.23 0.64
N LEU A 7 -9.92 34.44 -0.56
CA LEU A 7 -10.41 33.35 -1.39
C LEU A 7 -9.25 32.42 -1.81
N TRP A 8 -8.06 32.98 -2.07
CA TRP A 8 -6.88 32.21 -2.47
C TRP A 8 -6.35 31.27 -1.38
N LEU A 9 -6.61 31.56 -0.09
CA LEU A 9 -6.24 30.66 1.01
C LEU A 9 -7.01 29.33 0.98
N PHE A 10 -8.21 29.32 0.40
CA PHE A 10 -9.06 28.12 0.32
C PHE A 10 -8.85 27.30 -0.95
N ILE A 11 -8.29 27.89 -2.01
CA ILE A 11 -8.11 27.20 -3.31
C ILE A 11 -6.92 26.22 -3.27
N GLY A 12 -5.98 26.37 -2.32
CA GLY A 12 -4.76 25.56 -2.25
C GLY A 12 -4.82 24.29 -1.37
N GLN A 13 -5.92 24.04 -0.63
CA GLN A 13 -5.92 23.02 0.44
C GLN A 13 -6.51 21.66 0.05
N THR A 14 -7.14 21.51 -1.11
CA THR A 14 -7.87 20.26 -1.44
C THR A 14 -6.98 19.16 -2.02
N SER A 15 -5.73 19.45 -2.35
CA SER A 15 -4.81 18.49 -2.97
C SER A 15 -4.03 17.62 -1.97
N GLY A 16 -4.11 17.91 -0.67
CA GLY A 16 -3.25 17.31 0.36
C GLY A 16 -3.69 15.95 0.91
N ILE A 17 -4.97 15.60 0.82
CA ILE A 17 -5.49 14.36 1.44
C ILE A 17 -5.13 13.11 0.62
N ALA A 18 -4.99 13.24 -0.71
CA ALA A 18 -4.74 12.10 -1.60
C ALA A 18 -3.24 11.72 -1.73
N TYR A 19 -2.31 12.51 -1.21
CA TYR A 19 -0.87 12.21 -1.34
C TYR A 19 -0.41 11.07 -0.43
N ILE A 20 -1.14 10.82 0.66
CA ILE A 20 -0.83 9.78 1.65
C ILE A 20 -1.56 8.45 1.40
N LEU A 21 -2.37 8.37 0.34
CA LEU A 21 -3.07 7.15 -0.04
C LEU A 21 -2.25 6.35 -1.07
N PRO A 22 -2.10 5.01 -0.92
CA PRO A 22 -1.51 4.18 -1.95
C PRO A 22 -2.29 4.34 -3.27
N LYS A 23 -1.58 4.71 -4.35
CA LYS A 23 -2.17 4.77 -5.69
C LYS A 23 -2.17 3.37 -6.29
N PHE A 24 -3.29 2.67 -6.15
CA PHE A 24 -3.49 1.41 -6.85
C PHE A 24 -3.75 1.66 -8.35
N CYS A 25 -3.09 0.89 -9.23
CA CYS A 25 -3.42 0.91 -10.65
C CYS A 25 -4.81 0.29 -10.85
N ALA A 26 -5.75 1.05 -11.42
CA ALA A 26 -7.10 0.58 -11.71
C ALA A 26 -7.13 -0.65 -12.65
N ASN A 27 -6.13 -0.76 -13.53
CA ASN A 27 -5.98 -1.86 -14.49
C ASN A 27 -4.78 -2.75 -14.14
N ALA A 28 -4.49 -2.96 -12.86
CA ALA A 28 -3.47 -3.92 -12.46
C ALA A 28 -3.83 -5.31 -12.99
N THR A 29 -2.94 -5.90 -13.79
CA THR A 29 -3.10 -7.25 -14.34
C THR A 29 -2.01 -8.17 -13.84
N TRP A 30 -2.34 -9.46 -13.71
CA TRP A 30 -1.35 -10.49 -13.40
C TRP A 30 -0.42 -10.70 -14.59
N ASN A 31 0.89 -10.73 -14.33
CA ASN A 31 1.86 -11.18 -15.31
C ASN A 31 1.74 -12.73 -15.43
N PRO A 32 1.38 -13.28 -16.61
CA PRO A 32 1.26 -14.72 -16.79
C PRO A 32 2.59 -15.47 -16.66
N ALA A 33 3.73 -14.78 -16.76
CA ALA A 33 5.07 -15.32 -16.53
C ALA A 33 5.58 -15.11 -15.10
N ALA A 34 4.71 -14.74 -14.15
CA ALA A 34 5.09 -14.60 -12.75
C ALA A 34 5.56 -15.93 -12.13
N ILE A 35 6.44 -15.85 -11.13
CA ILE A 35 6.98 -17.01 -10.40
C ILE A 35 6.40 -17.08 -8.99
N THR A 36 6.39 -18.30 -8.43
CA THR A 36 6.16 -18.50 -6.99
C THR A 36 7.51 -18.51 -6.28
N PHE A 37 7.79 -17.50 -5.47
CA PHE A 37 9.06 -17.41 -4.71
C PHE A 37 8.94 -17.89 -3.26
N ALA A 38 7.71 -18.01 -2.74
CA ALA A 38 7.43 -18.44 -1.38
C ALA A 38 6.20 -19.34 -1.34
N ASN A 39 6.25 -20.40 -0.52
CA ASN A 39 5.20 -21.40 -0.35
C ASN A 39 5.06 -21.79 1.13
N ASN A 40 4.26 -22.81 1.42
CA ASN A 40 4.04 -23.25 2.80
C ASN A 40 5.30 -23.79 3.50
N ILE A 41 6.34 -24.17 2.76
CA ILE A 41 7.61 -24.63 3.32
C ILE A 41 8.45 -23.43 3.79
N THR A 42 8.44 -22.33 3.03
CA THR A 42 9.21 -21.13 3.38
C THR A 42 8.50 -20.24 4.39
N ILE A 43 7.17 -20.15 4.32
CA ILE A 43 6.39 -19.19 5.11
C ILE A 43 5.58 -19.88 6.22
N GLY A 44 5.36 -21.19 6.12
CA GLY A 44 4.41 -21.92 6.97
C GLY A 44 2.99 -21.97 6.39
N THR A 45 2.09 -22.65 7.10
CA THR A 45 0.75 -23.00 6.57
C THR A 45 -0.34 -21.99 6.91
N LYS A 46 -0.08 -21.01 7.79
CA LYS A 46 -1.06 -20.03 8.26
C LYS A 46 -0.61 -18.57 8.08
N ALA A 47 -0.25 -18.23 6.85
CA ALA A 47 0.00 -16.85 6.46
C ALA A 47 -1.33 -16.05 6.45
N HIS A 48 -1.53 -15.19 7.45
CA HIS A 48 -2.75 -14.38 7.59
C HIS A 48 -2.51 -12.86 7.49
N GLY A 49 -1.25 -12.43 7.44
CA GLY A 49 -0.86 -11.04 7.23
C GLY A 49 0.14 -10.90 6.09
N LEU A 50 0.02 -9.82 5.32
CA LEU A 50 0.99 -9.41 4.30
C LEU A 50 1.24 -7.92 4.43
N PHE A 51 2.52 -7.54 4.50
CA PHE A 51 2.95 -6.15 4.54
C PHE A 51 4.15 -5.95 3.63
N ILE A 52 4.23 -4.79 2.98
CA ILE A 52 5.36 -4.42 2.13
C ILE A 52 5.87 -3.08 2.63
N ASP A 53 7.15 -3.00 2.97
CA ASP A 53 7.76 -1.75 3.42
C ASP A 53 8.21 -0.86 2.25
N THR A 54 8.70 0.33 2.58
CA THR A 54 9.21 1.31 1.59
C THR A 54 10.51 0.88 0.91
N ASN A 55 11.16 -0.18 1.39
CA ASN A 55 12.35 -0.78 0.78
C ASN A 55 11.99 -2.01 -0.07
N ASN A 56 10.71 -2.20 -0.39
CA ASN A 56 10.18 -3.34 -1.15
C ASN A 56 10.40 -4.70 -0.47
N THR A 57 10.61 -4.72 0.85
CA THR A 57 10.68 -5.95 1.62
C THR A 57 9.27 -6.46 1.88
N VAL A 58 9.02 -7.74 1.56
CA VAL A 58 7.73 -8.39 1.77
C VAL A 58 7.77 -9.19 3.08
N TYR A 59 6.84 -8.89 3.97
CA TYR A 59 6.67 -9.57 5.26
C TYR A 59 5.37 -10.37 5.23
N LEU A 60 5.41 -11.59 5.78
CA LEU A 60 4.25 -12.46 5.91
C LEU A 60 4.14 -12.95 7.34
N ALA A 61 2.99 -12.75 7.97
CA ALA A 61 2.75 -13.21 9.33
C ALA A 61 2.18 -14.63 9.32
N ASP A 62 2.98 -15.59 9.79
CA ASP A 62 2.55 -16.96 10.01
C ASP A 62 2.14 -17.17 11.46
N THR A 63 0.84 -17.24 11.67
CA THR A 63 0.26 -17.34 13.02
C THR A 63 0.32 -18.75 13.60
N ALA A 64 0.72 -19.76 12.82
CA ALA A 64 0.95 -21.11 13.35
C ALA A 64 2.32 -21.24 14.03
N ASN A 65 3.31 -20.46 13.57
CA ASN A 65 4.69 -20.54 14.05
C ASN A 65 5.14 -19.29 14.83
N ASP A 66 4.25 -18.31 15.00
CA ASP A 66 4.49 -17.03 15.67
C ASP A 66 5.64 -16.22 15.03
N ARG A 67 5.66 -16.12 13.70
CA ARG A 67 6.77 -15.48 12.94
C ARG A 67 6.30 -14.47 11.90
N VAL A 68 7.19 -13.54 11.57
CA VAL A 68 7.10 -12.54 10.49
C VAL A 68 8.40 -12.53 9.70
#